data_AF-A0A838KVK1-F1
#
_entry.id   AF-A0A838KVK1-F1
#
_cell.length_a   1.000
_cell.length_b   1.000
_cell.length_c   1.000
_cell.angle_alpha   90.00
_cell.angle_beta   90.00
_cell.angle_gamma   90.00
#
_symmetry.space_group_name_H-M   'P 1'
#
loop_
_entity.id
_entity.type
_entity.pdbx_description
1 polymer ?
#
loop_
_entity_poly.entity_id
_entity_poly.type
_entity_poly.pdbx_seq_one_letter_code
_entity_poly.pdbx_strand_id
1 'polypeptide(L)'
;MEPILPLDSAEVFFDGIFSEPRLRHPEGVAIDADGDVWCGGETGEIYRISADGSGIETVASTGGFILGLAFDDEQNLYACDMRHSAVFRLDTRTG
;
A
#
# COMPACT_ATOMS: atom_id res chain seq x y z
N MET A 1 -2.96 28.66 -0.49
CA MET A 1 -1.53 28.37 -0.48
C MET A 1 -1.28 27.46 -1.67
N GLU A 2 -0.34 27.80 -2.54
CA GLU A 2 0.00 26.98 -3.71
C GLU A 2 0.94 25.85 -3.25
N PRO A 3 0.77 24.60 -3.72
CA PRO A 3 1.66 23.50 -3.32
C PRO A 3 3.09 23.77 -3.79
N ILE A 4 4.08 23.44 -2.95
CA ILE A 4 5.50 23.54 -3.30
C ILE A 4 5.89 22.52 -4.38
N LEU A 5 5.17 21.40 -4.43
CA LEU A 5 5.27 20.41 -5.50
C LEU A 5 4.46 20.92 -6.70
N PRO A 6 5.09 21.24 -7.84
CA PRO A 6 4.36 21.54 -9.07
C PRO A 6 3.66 20.25 -9.51
N LEU A 7 2.33 20.22 -9.50
CA LEU A 7 1.61 18.98 -9.82
C LEU A 7 1.84 18.52 -11.27
N ASP A 8 2.18 19.44 -12.18
CA ASP A 8 2.58 19.13 -13.55
C ASP A 8 3.94 18.38 -13.63
N SER A 9 4.68 18.28 -12.52
CA SER A 9 5.92 17.50 -12.40
C SER A 9 5.72 16.13 -11.74
N ALA A 10 4.47 15.79 -11.40
CA ALA A 10 4.09 14.50 -10.86
C ALA A 10 3.06 13.83 -11.78
N GLU A 11 2.99 12.51 -11.73
CA GLU A 11 1.96 11.74 -12.44
C GLU A 11 1.17 10.88 -11.47
N VAL A 12 -0.06 10.57 -11.85
CA VAL A 12 -0.85 9.56 -11.16
C VAL A 12 -0.33 8.19 -11.60
N PHE A 13 0.40 7.51 -10.71
CA PHE A 13 0.87 6.15 -10.98
C PHE A 13 -0.28 5.14 -11.08
N PHE A 14 -1.30 5.27 -10.21
CA PHE A 14 -2.49 4.42 -10.23
C PHE A 14 -3.73 5.21 -9.76
N ASP A 15 -4.82 5.15 -10.52
CA ASP A 15 -6.12 5.73 -10.14
C ASP A 15 -7.07 4.62 -9.65
N GLY A 16 -7.26 4.54 -8.34
CA GLY A 16 -8.10 3.54 -7.71
C GLY A 16 -9.54 3.98 -7.39
N ILE A 17 -10.01 5.12 -7.91
CA ILE A 17 -11.39 5.61 -7.63
C ILE A 17 -12.44 4.62 -8.12
N PHE A 18 -12.22 4.00 -9.27
CA PHE A 18 -13.14 3.05 -9.93
C PHE A 18 -12.53 1.66 -10.14
N SER A 19 -11.41 1.34 -9.47
CA SER A 19 -10.81 0.01 -9.49
C SER A 19 -11.62 -0.98 -8.64
N GLU A 20 -11.42 -2.28 -8.89
CA GLU A 20 -11.88 -3.37 -8.02
C GLU A 20 -10.66 -4.25 -7.67
N PRO A 21 -10.24 -4.32 -6.39
CA PRO A 21 -10.75 -3.57 -5.25
C PRO A 21 -10.57 -2.05 -5.41
N ARG A 22 -11.49 -1.28 -4.82
CA ARG A 22 -11.34 0.17 -4.72
C ARG A 22 -10.20 0.50 -3.76
N LEU A 23 -9.26 1.34 -4.20
CA LEU A 23 -8.18 1.84 -3.34
C LEU A 23 -8.75 2.86 -2.34
N ARG A 24 -8.95 2.42 -1.09
CA ARG A 24 -9.56 3.24 -0.04
C ARG A 24 -8.50 3.84 0.87
N HIS A 25 -8.33 5.15 0.77
CA HIS A 25 -7.48 5.92 1.66
C HIS A 25 -6.07 5.31 1.78
N PRO A 26 -5.31 5.24 0.67
CA PRO A 26 -3.99 4.63 0.68
C PRO A 26 -3.07 5.37 1.65
N GLU A 27 -2.53 4.66 2.64
CA GLU A 27 -1.56 5.16 3.60
C GLU A 27 -0.33 4.28 3.67
N GLY A 28 0.84 4.92 3.80
CA GLY A 28 2.12 4.26 3.65
C GLY A 28 2.36 3.76 2.23
N VAL A 29 3.62 3.71 1.82
CA VAL A 29 4.02 3.09 0.56
C VAL A 29 5.31 2.32 0.75
N ALA A 30 5.39 1.12 0.17
CA ALA A 30 6.60 0.33 0.06
C ALA A 30 6.67 -0.28 -1.34
N ILE A 31 7.88 -0.60 -1.79
CA ILE A 31 8.12 -1.25 -3.08
C ILE A 31 8.82 -2.58 -2.79
N ASP A 32 8.34 -3.67 -3.37
CA ASP A 32 8.96 -4.98 -3.21
C ASP A 32 10.10 -5.22 -4.22
N ALA A 33 10.72 -6.40 -4.16
CA ALA A 33 11.84 -6.76 -5.03
C ALA A 33 11.44 -6.91 -6.52
N ASP A 34 10.15 -7.14 -6.82
CA ASP A 34 9.63 -7.26 -8.17
C ASP A 34 9.22 -5.88 -8.74
N GLY A 35 9.21 -4.85 -7.89
CA GLY A 35 8.85 -3.47 -8.24
C GLY A 35 7.37 -3.15 -8.05
N ASP A 36 6.58 -4.09 -7.51
CA ASP A 36 5.18 -3.84 -7.21
C ASP A 36 5.07 -2.84 -6.04
N VAL A 37 4.05 -2.00 -6.10
CA VAL A 37 3.81 -0.92 -5.13
C VAL A 37 2.77 -1.37 -4.12
N TRP A 38 3.11 -1.28 -2.85
CA TRP A 38 2.28 -1.70 -1.73
C TRP A 38 1.81 -0.51 -0.92
N CYS A 39 0.55 -0.53 -0.48
CA CYS A 39 -0.01 0.50 0.39
C CYS A 39 -1.07 -0.07 1.33
N GLY A 40 -1.27 0.59 2.47
CA GLY A 40 -2.29 0.26 3.46
C GLY A 40 -3.62 0.94 3.19
N GLY A 41 -4.72 0.37 3.67
CA GLY A 41 -6.06 0.95 3.61
C GLY A 41 -6.65 1.28 4.99
N GLU A 42 -7.66 2.15 4.98
CA GLU A 42 -8.35 2.61 6.20
C GLU A 42 -9.22 1.56 6.90
N THR A 43 -9.48 0.40 6.26
CA THR A 43 -10.17 -0.73 6.91
C THR A 43 -9.26 -1.94 7.11
N GLY A 44 -7.95 -1.72 7.05
CA GLY A 44 -6.94 -2.72 7.36
C GLY A 44 -6.45 -3.48 6.15
N GLU A 45 -6.89 -3.13 4.93
CA GLU A 45 -6.38 -3.72 3.71
C GLU A 45 -4.89 -3.46 3.54
N ILE A 46 -4.21 -4.44 2.95
CA ILE A 46 -2.87 -4.29 2.39
C ILE A 46 -3.02 -4.57 0.90
N TYR A 47 -2.84 -3.53 0.10
CA TYR A 47 -2.97 -3.59 -1.33
C TYR A 47 -1.61 -3.81 -1.99
N ARG A 48 -1.63 -4.50 -3.13
CA ARG A 48 -0.52 -4.57 -4.08
C ARG A 48 -0.98 -4.02 -5.42
N ILE A 49 -0.20 -3.12 -6.00
CA ILE A 49 -0.39 -2.52 -7.32
C ILE A 49 0.78 -2.99 -8.19
N SER A 50 0.48 -3.51 -9.38
CA SER A 50 1.50 -3.97 -10.33
C SER A 50 2.56 -2.88 -10.59
N ALA A 51 3.82 -3.27 -10.78
CA ALA A 51 4.92 -2.36 -11.07
C ALA A 51 4.70 -1.42 -12.28
N ASP A 52 3.84 -1.83 -13.22
CA ASP A 52 3.44 -1.05 -14.40
C ASP A 52 2.12 -0.28 -14.24
N GLY A 53 1.52 -0.31 -13.04
CA GLY A 53 0.24 0.32 -12.73
C GLY A 53 -0.97 -0.36 -13.39
N SER A 54 -0.81 -1.55 -13.98
CA SER A 54 -1.88 -2.21 -14.75
C SER A 54 -3.03 -2.78 -13.90
N GLY A 55 -2.80 -2.99 -12.59
CA GLY A 55 -3.78 -3.65 -11.73
C GLY A 55 -3.51 -3.45 -10.25
N ILE A 56 -4.51 -3.82 -9.45
CA ILE A 56 -4.49 -3.79 -7.99
C ILE A 56 -5.16 -5.05 -7.44
N GLU A 57 -4.69 -5.53 -6.30
CA GLU A 57 -5.37 -6.54 -5.50
C GLU A 57 -5.24 -6.29 -3.99
N THR A 58 -6.11 -6.91 -3.21
CA THR A 58 -5.98 -6.96 -1.74
C THR A 58 -5.27 -8.26 -1.38
N VAL A 59 -4.04 -8.16 -0.87
CA VAL A 59 -3.24 -9.34 -0.51
C VAL A 59 -3.57 -9.84 0.90
N ALA A 60 -3.81 -8.91 1.83
CA ALA A 60 -4.15 -9.24 3.20
C ALA A 60 -5.10 -8.18 3.78
N SER A 61 -5.73 -8.51 4.91
CA SER A 61 -6.47 -7.53 5.70
C SER A 61 -6.38 -7.86 7.18
N THR A 62 -6.08 -6.84 7.99
CA THR A 62 -6.08 -6.95 9.45
C THR A 62 -7.43 -6.60 10.07
N GLY A 63 -8.35 -5.97 9.32
CA GLY A 63 -9.54 -5.32 9.88
C GLY A 63 -9.22 -4.12 10.80
N GLY A 64 -8.05 -3.51 10.60
CA GLY A 64 -7.54 -2.35 11.33
C GLY A 64 -7.48 -1.07 10.51
N PHE A 65 -6.38 -0.33 10.63
CA PHE A 65 -6.06 0.84 9.81
C PHE A 65 -4.54 0.84 9.61
N ILE A 66 -4.08 0.56 8.39
CA ILE A 66 -2.67 0.45 8.07
C ILE A 66 -2.13 1.83 7.67
N LEU A 67 -1.14 2.34 8.41
CA LEU A 67 -0.60 3.70 8.24
C LEU A 67 0.78 3.75 7.57
N GLY A 68 1.50 2.63 7.59
CA GLY A 68 2.90 2.57 7.16
C GLY A 68 3.31 1.16 6.84
N LEU A 69 4.15 1.02 5.81
CA LEU A 69 4.66 -0.24 5.28
C LEU A 69 6.17 -0.16 5.04
N ALA A 70 6.87 -1.27 5.22
CA ALA A 70 8.27 -1.43 4.80
C ALA A 70 8.60 -2.92 4.57
N PHE A 71 9.45 -3.20 3.59
CA PHE A 71 10.02 -4.53 3.38
C PHE A 71 11.40 -4.64 4.04
N ASP A 72 11.73 -5.83 4.54
CA ASP A 72 13.12 -6.22 4.82
C ASP A 72 13.79 -6.87 3.60
N ASP A 73 15.04 -7.31 3.75
CA ASP A 73 15.83 -7.96 2.71
C ASP A 73 15.38 -9.39 2.39
N GLU A 74 14.61 -10.01 3.29
CA GLU A 74 13.97 -11.31 3.09
C GLU A 74 12.56 -11.20 2.47
N GLN A 75 12.14 -9.98 2.10
CA GLN A 75 10.82 -9.67 1.55
C GLN A 75 9.65 -9.91 2.53
N ASN A 76 9.89 -9.86 3.84
CA ASN A 76 8.80 -9.77 4.81
C ASN A 76 8.26 -8.34 4.84
N LEU A 77 6.94 -8.19 4.84
CA LEU A 77 6.27 -6.91 4.96
C LEU A 77 6.01 -6.57 6.43
N TYR A 78 6.47 -5.40 6.86
CA TYR A 78 6.14 -4.82 8.15
C TYR A 78 5.02 -3.79 7.98
N ALA A 79 3.93 -3.93 8.73
CA ALA A 79 2.75 -3.07 8.63
C ALA A 79 2.40 -2.45 9.98
N CYS A 80 2.34 -1.12 10.03
CA CYS A 80 1.92 -0.36 11.20
C CYS A 80 0.39 -0.29 11.26
N ASP A 81 -0.22 -0.97 12.23
CA ASP A 81 -1.68 -0.99 12.41
C ASP A 81 -2.09 -0.16 13.64
N MET A 82 -2.80 0.94 13.39
CA MET A 82 -3.26 1.84 14.43
C MET A 82 -4.27 1.18 15.37
N ARG A 83 -5.21 0.40 14.83
CA ARG A 83 -6.29 -0.21 15.61
C ARG A 83 -5.76 -1.26 16.56
N HIS A 84 -4.82 -2.07 16.09
CA HIS A 84 -4.23 -3.15 16.86
C HIS A 84 -3.07 -2.69 17.76
N SER A 85 -2.64 -1.42 17.66
CA SER A 85 -1.48 -0.90 18.40
C SER A 85 -0.23 -1.77 18.19
N ALA A 86 -0.02 -2.22 16.96
CA ALA A 86 0.98 -3.22 16.63
C ALA A 86 1.70 -2.92 15.31
N VAL A 87 2.91 -3.45 15.20
CA VAL A 87 3.58 -3.63 13.91
C VAL A 87 3.51 -5.12 13.59
N PHE A 88 2.77 -5.47 12.55
CA PHE A 88 2.71 -6.84 12.06
C PHE A 88 3.89 -7.12 11.14
N ARG A 89 4.35 -8.37 11.13
CA ARG A 89 5.25 -8.89 10.09
C ARG A 89 4.49 -9.96 9.32
N LEU A 90 4.42 -9.83 8.00
CA LEU A 90 3.72 -10.73 7.10
C LEU A 90 4.70 -11.35 6.10
N ASP A 91 4.54 -12.63 5.81
CA ASP A 91 5.16 -13.26 4.64
C ASP A 91 4.19 -13.13 3.47
N THR A 92 4.48 -12.18 2.59
CA THR A 92 3.61 -11.82 1.46
C THR A 92 3.49 -12.92 0.40
N ARG A 93 4.30 -13.99 0.48
CA ARG A 93 4.20 -15.16 -0.41
C ARG A 93 3.10 -16.13 0.04
N THR A 94 2.72 -16.08 1.31
CA THR A 94 1.75 -17.01 1.89
C THR A 94 0.43 -16.38 2.30
N GLY A 95 0.35 -15.04 2.35
CA GLY A 95 -0.81 -14.30 2.83
C GLY A 95 -0.87 -14.26 4.35
#